data_AF-A0A7W0VBK0-F1
#
_entry.id   AF-A0A7W0VBK0-F1
#
_cell.length_a   1.000
_cell.length_b   1.000
_cell.length_c   1.000
_cell.angle_alpha   90.00
_cell.angle_beta   90.00
_cell.angle_gamma   90.00
#
_symmetry.space_group_name_H-M   'P 1'
#
loop_
_entity.id
_entity.type
_entity.pdbx_description
1 polymer ?
#
loop_
_entity_poly.entity_id
_entity_poly.type
_entity_poly.pdbx_seq_one_letter_code
_entity_poly.pdbx_strand_id
1 'polypeptide(L)'
;MRSALLLAALVACAPKVSTLPPSFDEDLGDQAPVPTDSEPLTDEQRPVATPGKVLRAGTIARDRLVAVLDAGPAQFLRQLEVTPRLNGERFVGWQLVQLLDHTGPLHDVDVVPGDVLLAINGKPLSRPDQLQTMWESLRTANVVQAQLWRGDAKFTLDFAIEPAVTEMTPAPAPPMPPKKK
;
A
#
# COMPACT_ATOMS: atom_id res chain seq x y z
N MET A 1 6.19 46.62 66.10
CA MET A 1 7.47 47.25 66.49
C MET A 1 8.58 46.66 65.63
N ARG A 2 9.36 47.52 64.97
CA ARG A 2 10.80 47.36 64.62
C ARG A 2 11.16 46.18 63.69
N SER A 3 11.64 46.44 62.46
CA SER A 3 13.06 46.70 62.12
C SER A 3 13.96 45.52 62.50
N ALA A 4 14.90 45.00 61.72
CA ALA A 4 15.46 45.33 60.41
C ALA A 4 16.65 44.35 60.17
N LEU A 5 17.08 44.17 58.90
CA LEU A 5 18.46 43.88 58.44
C LEU A 5 19.07 42.50 58.86
N LEU A 6 19.81 41.70 58.07
CA LEU A 6 20.73 41.87 56.92
C LEU A 6 20.64 40.63 56.00
N LEU A 7 20.66 40.71 54.66
CA LEU A 7 21.79 40.94 53.74
C LEU A 7 22.89 39.84 53.78
N ALA A 8 22.90 38.95 52.78
CA ALA A 8 24.10 38.41 52.16
C ALA A 8 23.75 37.70 50.83
N ALA A 9 24.29 38.24 49.74
CA ALA A 9 24.18 37.72 48.39
C ALA A 9 25.15 36.56 48.15
N LEU A 10 24.73 35.55 47.39
CA LEU A 10 25.63 34.69 46.63
C LEU A 10 25.07 34.49 45.21
N VAL A 11 25.81 35.06 44.27
CA VAL A 11 25.73 34.87 42.83
C VAL A 11 26.16 33.44 42.52
N ALA A 12 25.30 32.68 41.86
CA ALA A 12 25.68 31.46 41.16
C ALA A 12 25.08 31.51 39.75
N CYS A 13 25.97 31.53 38.76
CA CYS A 13 25.69 31.53 37.34
C CYS A 13 24.90 30.28 36.91
N ALA A 14 23.80 30.48 36.22
CA ALA A 14 23.25 29.52 35.28
C ALA A 14 22.99 30.27 33.96
N PRO A 15 23.45 29.76 32.80
CA PRO A 15 23.14 30.40 31.53
C PRO A 15 21.64 30.26 31.27
N LYS A 16 20.93 31.40 31.25
CA LYS A 16 19.59 31.47 30.67
C LYS A 16 19.72 31.15 29.18
N VAL A 17 19.38 29.92 28.81
CA VAL A 17 19.02 29.58 27.42
C VAL A 17 17.83 30.48 27.08
N SER A 18 18.12 31.57 26.37
CA SER A 18 17.11 32.46 25.83
C SER A 18 16.47 31.74 24.65
N THR A 19 15.28 31.19 24.88
CA THR A 19 14.37 30.72 23.82
C THR A 19 13.65 31.92 23.20
N LEU A 20 14.43 32.86 22.64
CA LEU A 20 13.87 33.84 21.71
C LEU A 20 13.91 33.20 20.31
N PRO A 21 12.78 33.10 19.59
CA PRO A 21 12.83 32.73 18.18
C PRO A 21 13.68 33.77 17.43
N PRO A 22 14.53 33.36 16.46
CA PRO A 22 15.20 34.32 15.61
C PRO A 22 14.13 35.12 14.86
N SER A 23 14.15 36.44 15.06
CA SER A 23 13.47 37.42 14.22
C SER A 23 14.07 37.33 12.82
N PHE A 24 13.30 36.75 11.89
CA PHE A 24 13.59 36.77 10.46
C PHE A 24 13.09 38.10 9.89
N ASP A 25 13.83 39.16 10.16
CA ASP A 25 13.76 40.40 9.40
C ASP A 25 15.21 40.79 9.15
N GLU A 26 15.52 41.20 7.91
CA GLU A 26 16.87 41.56 7.38
C GLU A 26 17.59 40.47 6.56
N ASP A 27 16.95 39.99 5.48
CA ASP A 27 17.62 39.78 4.18
C ASP A 27 16.57 39.82 3.06
N LEU A 28 16.03 41.02 2.82
CA LEU A 28 15.19 41.32 1.65
C LEU A 28 16.08 41.95 0.58
N GLY A 29 16.91 41.11 -0.03
CA GLY A 29 17.42 41.39 -1.38
C GLY A 29 16.24 41.39 -2.36
N ASP A 30 16.23 42.39 -3.25
CA ASP A 30 15.36 42.52 -4.42
C ASP A 30 14.92 41.17 -5.02
N GLN A 31 13.71 40.73 -4.67
CA GLN A 31 12.99 39.73 -5.43
C GLN A 31 11.67 40.36 -5.85
N ALA A 32 11.58 40.64 -7.15
CA ALA A 32 10.37 41.10 -7.81
C ALA A 32 9.16 40.24 -7.37
N PRO A 33 7.95 40.81 -7.27
CA PRO A 33 6.77 40.05 -6.89
C PRO A 33 6.57 38.94 -7.92
N VAL A 34 6.79 37.70 -7.49
CA VAL A 34 6.30 36.54 -8.22
C VAL A 34 4.78 36.66 -8.25
N PRO A 35 4.14 36.73 -9.44
CA PRO A 35 2.70 36.67 -9.49
C PRO A 35 2.26 35.32 -8.95
N THR A 36 1.42 35.38 -7.91
CA THR A 36 0.58 34.29 -7.45
C THR A 36 -0.39 33.93 -8.57
N ASP A 37 0.08 33.12 -9.52
CA ASP A 37 -0.79 32.28 -10.34
C ASP A 37 -1.08 31.02 -9.54
N SER A 38 -1.96 31.17 -8.54
CA SER A 38 -2.74 30.05 -8.05
C SER A 38 -3.78 29.74 -9.12
N GLU A 39 -3.36 29.11 -10.21
CA GLU A 39 -4.32 28.47 -11.10
C GLU A 39 -5.03 27.38 -10.28
N PRO A 40 -6.36 27.40 -10.15
CA PRO A 40 -7.07 26.27 -9.59
C PRO A 40 -6.80 25.10 -10.52
N LEU A 41 -6.12 24.06 -10.00
CA LEU A 41 -5.96 22.79 -10.71
C LEU A 41 -7.35 22.33 -11.14
N THR A 42 -7.63 22.54 -12.41
CA THR A 42 -8.91 22.24 -13.03
C THR A 42 -9.06 20.73 -12.98
N ASP A 43 -10.22 20.26 -12.48
CA ASP A 43 -10.62 18.84 -12.37
C ASP A 43 -10.75 18.14 -13.76
N GLU A 44 -10.17 18.69 -14.82
CA GLU A 44 -10.44 18.31 -16.21
C GLU A 44 -9.47 17.30 -16.82
N GLN A 45 -8.45 16.85 -16.08
CA GLN A 45 -7.53 15.83 -16.58
C GLN A 45 -7.30 14.69 -15.58
N ARG A 46 -8.38 14.17 -15.00
CA ARG A 46 -8.38 12.75 -14.66
C ARG A 46 -8.59 11.99 -15.97
N PRO A 47 -7.66 11.13 -16.41
CA PRO A 47 -7.90 10.26 -17.56
C PRO A 47 -9.25 9.56 -17.33
N VAL A 48 -10.20 9.76 -18.23
CA VAL A 48 -11.41 8.94 -18.27
C VAL A 48 -10.91 7.51 -18.36
N ALA A 49 -11.14 6.73 -17.30
CA ALA A 49 -10.70 5.37 -17.22
C ALA A 49 -11.20 4.63 -18.47
N THR A 50 -10.28 4.24 -19.33
CA THR A 50 -10.51 3.24 -20.38
C THR A 50 -11.27 2.09 -19.75
N PRO A 51 -12.32 1.52 -20.38
CA PRO A 51 -13.10 0.44 -19.79
C PRO A 51 -12.16 -0.61 -19.20
N GLY A 52 -12.16 -0.70 -17.87
CA GLY A 52 -11.22 -1.52 -17.11
C GLY A 52 -11.32 -2.96 -17.58
N LYS A 53 -10.17 -3.61 -17.73
CA LYS A 53 -10.08 -5.05 -17.96
C LYS A 53 -10.95 -5.78 -16.92
N VAL A 54 -11.65 -6.82 -17.34
CA VAL A 54 -12.92 -7.25 -16.71
C VAL A 54 -12.77 -8.48 -15.79
N LEU A 55 -11.55 -8.90 -15.42
CA LEU A 55 -11.39 -10.12 -14.63
C LEU A 55 -11.74 -9.85 -13.16
N ARG A 56 -12.97 -10.22 -12.79
CA ARG A 56 -13.41 -10.33 -11.38
C ARG A 56 -13.23 -11.73 -10.81
N ALA A 57 -13.09 -12.72 -11.67
CA ALA A 57 -12.83 -14.09 -11.27
C ALA A 57 -11.93 -14.77 -12.28
N GLY A 58 -11.23 -15.81 -11.85
CA GLY A 58 -10.38 -16.59 -12.73
C GLY A 58 -9.45 -17.51 -11.96
N THR A 59 -8.35 -17.87 -12.60
CA THR A 59 -7.34 -18.73 -12.01
C THR A 59 -5.98 -18.08 -12.04
N ILE A 60 -5.22 -18.24 -10.95
CA ILE A 60 -3.83 -17.82 -10.81
C ILE A 60 -2.98 -19.09 -10.71
N ALA A 61 -1.99 -19.25 -11.57
CA ALA A 61 -1.04 -20.34 -11.45
C ALA A 61 -0.18 -20.18 -10.18
N ARG A 62 0.04 -21.27 -9.43
CA ARG A 62 0.79 -21.24 -8.15
C ARG A 62 2.17 -20.62 -8.28
N ASP A 63 2.89 -20.94 -9.35
CA ASP A 63 4.23 -20.42 -9.65
C ASP A 63 4.23 -18.89 -9.81
N ARG A 64 3.26 -18.33 -10.54
CA ARG A 64 3.08 -16.89 -10.70
C ARG A 64 2.75 -16.21 -9.37
N LEU A 65 1.87 -16.81 -8.56
CA LEU A 65 1.58 -16.30 -7.22
C LEU A 65 2.84 -16.31 -6.34
N VAL A 66 3.57 -17.42 -6.30
CA VAL A 66 4.80 -17.56 -5.50
C VAL A 66 5.85 -16.54 -5.93
N ALA A 67 6.03 -16.28 -7.23
CA ALA A 67 6.96 -15.26 -7.71
C ALA A 67 6.63 -13.86 -7.17
N VAL A 68 5.33 -13.50 -7.09
CA VAL A 68 4.89 -12.25 -6.47
C VAL A 68 5.18 -12.27 -4.96
N LEU A 69 4.86 -13.37 -4.28
CA LEU A 69 5.06 -13.50 -2.84
C LEU A 69 6.55 -13.45 -2.45
N ASP A 70 7.44 -14.00 -3.28
CA ASP A 70 8.89 -14.01 -3.10
C ASP A 70 9.53 -12.63 -3.34
N ALA A 71 8.96 -11.82 -4.23
CA ALA A 71 9.36 -10.41 -4.37
C ALA A 71 9.06 -9.59 -3.10
N GLY A 72 8.10 -10.07 -2.29
CA GLY A 72 7.77 -9.51 -0.98
C GLY A 72 6.72 -8.40 -1.02
N PRO A 73 6.11 -8.10 0.14
CA PRO A 73 4.99 -7.16 0.22
C PRO A 73 5.38 -5.74 -0.18
N ALA A 74 6.60 -5.30 0.14
CA ALA A 74 7.08 -3.97 -0.24
C ALA A 74 7.18 -3.78 -1.76
N GLN A 75 7.67 -4.78 -2.50
CA GLN A 75 7.74 -4.69 -3.97
C GLN A 75 6.37 -4.65 -4.62
N PHE A 76 5.40 -5.41 -4.08
CA PHE A 76 4.03 -5.39 -4.56
C PHE A 76 3.36 -4.04 -4.30
N LEU A 77 3.51 -3.49 -3.10
CA LEU A 77 2.93 -2.19 -2.75
C LEU A 77 3.50 -1.02 -3.57
N ARG A 78 4.73 -1.12 -4.07
CA ARG A 78 5.31 -0.10 -4.96
C ARG A 78 4.62 0.02 -6.32
N GLN A 79 3.80 -0.96 -6.69
CA GLN A 79 3.09 -1.00 -7.97
C GLN A 79 1.74 -0.29 -7.94
N LEU A 80 1.32 0.19 -6.77
CA LEU A 80 0.01 0.80 -6.56
C LEU A 80 0.10 1.94 -5.54
N GLU A 81 -0.71 2.96 -5.74
CA GLU A 81 -0.86 4.04 -4.79
C GLU A 81 -2.19 3.87 -4.05
N VAL A 82 -2.15 3.88 -2.71
CA VAL A 82 -3.34 3.73 -1.87
C VAL A 82 -3.37 4.80 -0.80
N THR A 83 -4.60 5.17 -0.42
CA THR A 83 -4.87 6.10 0.68
C THR A 83 -5.84 5.47 1.67
N PRO A 84 -5.70 5.71 2.99
CA PRO A 84 -6.67 5.18 3.96
C PRO A 84 -8.05 5.80 3.74
N ARG A 85 -9.09 4.96 3.63
CA ARG A 85 -10.48 5.40 3.62
C ARG A 85 -11.05 5.43 5.02
N LEU A 86 -11.53 6.59 5.45
CA LEU A 86 -12.23 6.79 6.71
C LEU A 86 -13.72 7.00 6.49
N ASN A 87 -14.54 6.57 7.44
CA ASN A 87 -15.94 6.95 7.58
C ASN A 87 -16.13 7.53 8.99
N GLY A 88 -16.16 8.86 9.08
CA GLY A 88 -15.93 9.58 10.33
C GLY A 88 -14.52 9.28 10.86
N GLU A 89 -14.44 8.87 12.11
CA GLU A 89 -13.17 8.49 12.77
C GLU A 89 -12.80 7.01 12.55
N ARG A 90 -13.64 6.23 11.85
CA ARG A 90 -13.43 4.80 11.65
C ARG A 90 -12.70 4.51 10.35
N PHE A 91 -11.60 3.77 10.43
CA PHE A 91 -10.95 3.16 9.27
C PHE A 91 -11.84 2.11 8.62
N VAL A 92 -12.07 2.24 7.32
CA VAL A 92 -12.89 1.32 6.53
C VAL A 92 -12.04 0.36 5.71
N GLY A 93 -10.98 0.86 5.08
CA GLY A 93 -10.17 0.10 4.15
C GLY A 93 -9.16 0.97 3.41
N TRP A 94 -8.48 0.40 2.43
CA TRP A 94 -7.51 1.11 1.59
C TRP A 94 -8.13 1.45 0.24
N GLN A 95 -8.25 2.73 -0.06
CA GLN A 95 -8.72 3.21 -1.35
C GLN A 95 -7.57 3.22 -2.35
N LEU A 96 -7.75 2.54 -3.48
CA LEU A 96 -6.85 2.59 -4.62
C LEU A 96 -6.92 3.99 -5.24
N VAL A 97 -5.78 4.68 -5.29
CA VAL A 97 -5.64 5.97 -5.98
C VAL A 97 -5.34 5.71 -7.44
N GLN A 98 -4.34 4.86 -7.71
CA GLN A 98 -3.95 4.47 -9.07
C GLN A 98 -3.06 3.21 -9.05
N LEU A 99 -2.98 2.54 -10.20
CA LEU A 99 -1.95 1.53 -10.47
C LEU A 99 -0.76 2.24 -11.12
N LEU A 100 0.43 2.07 -10.53
CA LEU A 100 1.68 2.63 -11.04
C LEU A 100 2.34 1.70 -12.06
N ASP A 101 2.14 0.39 -11.91
CA ASP A 101 2.63 -0.62 -12.85
C ASP A 101 1.47 -1.25 -13.63
N HIS A 102 1.37 -0.87 -14.90
CA HIS A 102 0.39 -1.43 -15.85
C HIS A 102 0.83 -2.76 -16.46
N THR A 103 1.91 -3.37 -16.01
CA THR A 103 2.36 -4.70 -16.43
C THR A 103 2.42 -5.70 -15.27
N GLY A 104 2.10 -5.22 -14.06
CA GLY A 104 2.09 -6.00 -12.83
C GLY A 104 0.96 -7.03 -12.72
N PRO A 105 0.88 -7.75 -11.60
CA PRO A 105 -0.09 -8.83 -11.37
C PRO A 105 -1.54 -8.34 -11.31
N LEU A 106 -1.76 -7.05 -11.06
CA LEU A 106 -3.10 -6.44 -11.03
C LEU A 106 -3.56 -5.91 -12.39
N HIS A 107 -2.71 -5.93 -13.42
CA HIS A 107 -3.00 -5.31 -14.72
C HIS A 107 -4.29 -5.82 -15.36
N ASP A 108 -4.55 -7.13 -15.30
CA ASP A 108 -5.72 -7.74 -15.94
C ASP A 108 -6.96 -7.83 -15.03
N VAL A 109 -6.84 -7.40 -13.78
CA VAL A 109 -7.90 -7.46 -12.76
C VAL A 109 -8.82 -6.24 -12.88
N ASP A 110 -10.13 -6.43 -12.68
CA ASP A 110 -11.10 -5.32 -12.62
C ASP A 110 -10.99 -4.53 -11.30
N VAL A 111 -9.88 -3.82 -11.14
CA VAL A 111 -9.66 -2.82 -10.10
C VAL A 111 -9.49 -1.45 -10.74
N VAL A 112 -10.18 -0.45 -10.20
CA VAL A 112 -10.14 0.92 -10.72
C VAL A 112 -9.83 1.92 -9.61
N PRO A 113 -9.26 3.10 -9.96
CA PRO A 113 -9.15 4.22 -9.02
C PRO A 113 -10.47 4.49 -8.29
N GLY A 114 -10.40 4.58 -6.97
CA GLY A 114 -11.55 4.75 -6.08
C GLY A 114 -12.04 3.47 -5.41
N ASP A 115 -11.63 2.29 -5.87
CA ASP A 115 -12.00 1.03 -5.22
C ASP A 115 -11.38 0.93 -3.82
N VAL A 116 -12.17 0.53 -2.81
CA VAL A 116 -11.72 0.43 -1.42
C VAL A 116 -11.58 -1.04 -1.02
N LEU A 117 -10.35 -1.50 -0.79
CA LEU A 117 -10.05 -2.83 -0.29
C LEU A 117 -10.38 -2.94 1.20
N LEU A 118 -11.26 -3.88 1.55
CA LEU A 118 -11.73 -4.12 2.91
C LEU A 118 -10.99 -5.30 3.56
N ALA A 119 -10.91 -6.40 2.81
CA ALA A 119 -10.39 -7.66 3.30
C ALA A 119 -9.88 -8.56 2.16
N ILE A 120 -8.93 -9.43 2.48
CA ILE A 120 -8.49 -10.53 1.62
C ILE A 120 -8.68 -11.83 2.38
N ASN A 121 -9.32 -12.83 1.77
CA ASN A 121 -9.67 -14.13 2.36
C ASN A 121 -10.38 -13.98 3.72
N GLY A 122 -11.28 -12.98 3.81
CA GLY A 122 -12.02 -12.65 5.03
C GLY A 122 -11.20 -11.99 6.14
N LYS A 123 -9.91 -11.71 5.92
CA LYS A 123 -9.03 -11.04 6.89
C LYS A 123 -8.93 -9.54 6.57
N PRO A 124 -9.19 -8.64 7.54
CA PRO A 124 -9.02 -7.21 7.34
C PRO A 124 -7.54 -6.85 7.24
N LEU A 125 -7.24 -5.82 6.45
CA LEU A 125 -5.88 -5.34 6.21
C LEU A 125 -5.68 -3.93 6.75
N SER A 126 -6.08 -3.65 7.99
CA SER A 126 -5.96 -2.31 8.59
C SER A 126 -4.55 -1.99 9.10
N ARG A 127 -3.74 -3.01 9.38
CA ARG A 127 -2.43 -2.85 10.02
C ARG A 127 -1.31 -3.58 9.27
N PRO A 128 -0.04 -3.13 9.36
CA PRO A 128 1.09 -3.77 8.69
C PRO A 128 1.29 -5.26 9.06
N ASP A 129 1.06 -5.64 10.32
CA ASP A 129 1.19 -7.03 10.77
C ASP A 129 0.13 -7.94 10.15
N GLN A 130 -1.06 -7.41 9.86
CA GLN A 130 -2.12 -8.12 9.15
C GLN A 130 -1.75 -8.37 7.69
N LEU A 131 -1.08 -7.41 7.03
CA LEU A 131 -0.55 -7.59 5.69
C LEU A 131 0.46 -8.74 5.66
N GLN A 132 1.44 -8.75 6.56
CA GLN A 132 2.43 -9.83 6.60
C GLN A 132 1.77 -11.20 6.85
N THR A 133 0.84 -11.27 7.80
CA THR A 133 0.13 -12.52 8.11
C THR A 133 -0.69 -13.01 6.91
N MET A 134 -1.36 -12.10 6.21
CA MET A 134 -2.10 -12.40 4.98
C MET A 134 -1.14 -12.89 3.89
N TRP A 135 0.00 -12.20 3.71
CA TRP A 135 1.04 -12.54 2.74
C TRP A 135 1.54 -13.98 2.89
N GLU A 136 1.90 -14.37 4.11
CA GLU A 136 2.34 -15.75 4.39
C GLU A 136 1.21 -16.76 4.16
N SER A 137 -0.03 -16.40 4.52
CA SER A 137 -1.18 -17.29 4.31
C SER A 137 -1.47 -17.58 2.84
N LEU A 138 -1.13 -16.67 1.92
CA LEU A 138 -1.31 -16.88 0.48
C LEU A 138 -0.39 -17.97 -0.09
N ARG A 139 0.73 -18.30 0.58
CA ARG A 139 1.64 -19.36 0.11
C ARG A 139 0.97 -20.73 0.07
N THR A 140 0.07 -21.00 1.03
CA THR A 140 -0.64 -22.28 1.16
C THR A 140 -2.11 -22.19 0.77
N ALA A 141 -2.65 -20.98 0.55
CA ALA A 141 -4.02 -20.79 0.09
C ALA A 141 -4.27 -21.45 -1.27
N ASN A 142 -5.52 -21.85 -1.50
CA ASN A 142 -6.01 -22.35 -2.80
C ASN A 142 -6.95 -21.35 -3.49
N VAL A 143 -7.25 -20.24 -2.83
CA VAL A 143 -8.10 -19.17 -3.33
C VAL A 143 -7.59 -17.82 -2.83
N VAL A 144 -7.72 -16.80 -3.68
CA VAL A 144 -7.56 -15.39 -3.33
C VAL A 144 -8.89 -14.70 -3.55
N GLN A 145 -9.54 -14.37 -2.45
CA GLN A 145 -10.80 -13.63 -2.42
C GLN A 145 -10.56 -12.23 -1.87
N ALA A 146 -10.71 -11.18 -2.68
CA ALA A 146 -10.61 -9.80 -2.21
C ALA A 146 -11.99 -9.16 -2.16
N GLN A 147 -12.35 -8.54 -1.03
CA GLN A 147 -13.61 -7.82 -0.84
C GLN A 147 -13.36 -6.32 -0.97
N LEU A 148 -14.09 -5.67 -1.88
CA LEU A 148 -13.92 -4.26 -2.20
C LEU A 148 -15.24 -3.49 -2.21
N TRP A 149 -15.16 -2.16 -2.06
CA TRP A 149 -16.22 -1.23 -2.42
C TRP A 149 -15.89 -0.48 -3.69
N ARG A 150 -16.88 -0.33 -4.57
CA ARG A 150 -16.87 0.61 -5.70
C ARG A 150 -18.02 1.59 -5.51
N GLY A 151 -17.71 2.82 -5.12
CA GLY A 151 -18.73 3.76 -4.62
C GLY A 151 -19.42 3.16 -3.40
N ASP A 152 -20.73 2.91 -3.51
CA ASP A 152 -21.56 2.34 -2.44
C ASP A 152 -21.82 0.82 -2.59
N ALA A 153 -21.30 0.20 -3.66
CA ALA A 153 -21.54 -1.22 -3.93
C ALA A 153 -20.38 -2.10 -3.45
N LYS A 154 -20.71 -3.18 -2.74
CA LYS A 154 -19.79 -4.27 -2.40
C LYS A 154 -19.63 -5.22 -3.57
N PHE A 155 -18.39 -5.58 -3.90
CA PHE A 155 -18.10 -6.66 -4.82
C PHE A 155 -16.90 -7.47 -4.35
N THR A 156 -16.76 -8.66 -4.91
CA THR A 156 -15.70 -9.60 -4.57
C THR A 156 -14.94 -9.96 -5.83
N LEU A 157 -13.61 -10.04 -5.70
CA LEU A 157 -12.73 -10.65 -6.68
C LEU A 157 -12.41 -12.07 -6.20
N ASP A 158 -12.65 -13.08 -7.03
CA ASP A 158 -12.52 -14.50 -6.67
C ASP A 158 -11.58 -15.24 -7.64
N PHE A 159 -10.36 -15.51 -7.18
CA PHE A 159 -9.36 -16.22 -7.98
C PHE A 159 -8.99 -17.55 -7.35
N ALA A 160 -9.21 -18.65 -8.08
CA ALA A 160 -8.68 -19.96 -7.69
C ALA A 160 -7.16 -19.99 -7.91
N ILE A 161 -6.42 -20.71 -7.06
CA ILE A 161 -5.00 -20.93 -7.26
C ILE A 161 -4.81 -22.34 -7.80
N GLU A 162 -4.48 -22.45 -9.08
CA GLU A 162 -4.16 -23.74 -9.69
C GLU A 162 -2.87 -24.26 -9.06
N PRO A 163 -2.85 -25.54 -8.61
CA PRO A 163 -1.61 -26.15 -8.14
C PRO A 163 -0.60 -26.08 -9.29
N ALA A 164 0.68 -25.90 -8.94
CA ALA A 164 1.72 -26.08 -9.93
C ALA A 164 1.50 -27.47 -10.54
N VAL A 165 1.26 -27.51 -11.85
CA VAL A 165 1.26 -28.78 -12.57
C VAL A 165 2.69 -29.27 -12.43
N THR A 166 2.95 -30.08 -11.41
CA THR A 166 4.09 -30.98 -11.42
C THR A 166 3.86 -31.79 -12.67
N GLU A 167 4.57 -31.47 -13.75
CA GLU A 167 4.65 -32.36 -14.90
C GLU A 167 4.93 -33.73 -14.30
N MET A 168 3.91 -34.60 -14.32
CA MET A 168 4.10 -36.02 -14.09
C MET A 168 5.09 -36.42 -15.18
N THR A 169 6.36 -36.50 -14.81
CA THR A 169 7.38 -37.23 -15.54
C THR A 169 6.73 -38.51 -16.01
N PRO A 170 6.69 -38.81 -17.32
CA PRO A 170 6.15 -40.08 -17.78
C PRO A 170 6.94 -41.17 -17.04
N ALA A 171 6.21 -42.05 -16.36
CA ALA A 171 6.78 -43.19 -15.66
C ALA A 171 7.82 -43.86 -16.58
N PRO A 172 9.02 -44.24 -16.08
CA PRO A 172 10.01 -44.90 -16.92
C PRO A 172 9.34 -46.13 -17.53
N ALA A 173 9.37 -46.21 -18.86
CA ALA A 173 8.82 -47.34 -19.60
C ALA A 173 9.32 -48.66 -18.96
N PRO A 174 8.46 -49.67 -18.78
CA PRO A 174 8.91 -50.95 -18.24
C PRO A 174 10.04 -51.49 -19.11
N PRO A 175 11.12 -52.05 -18.51
CA PRO A 175 12.22 -52.59 -19.30
C PRO A 175 11.69 -53.65 -20.27
N MET A 176 11.94 -53.46 -21.56
CA MET A 176 11.61 -54.45 -22.58
C MET A 176 12.24 -55.80 -22.20
N PRO A 177 11.50 -56.92 -22.29
CA PRO A 177 12.08 -58.23 -22.05
C PRO A 177 13.15 -58.53 -23.12
N PRO A 178 14.26 -59.19 -22.75
CA PRO A 178 15.31 -59.51 -23.71
C PRO A 178 14.76 -60.43 -24.81
N LYS A 179 15.01 -60.07 -26.07
CA LYS A 179 14.74 -60.94 -27.22
C LYS A 179 15.58 -62.21 -27.05
N LYS A 180 14.92 -63.36 -26.84
CA LYS A 180 15.57 -64.67 -26.88
C LYS A 180 16.16 -64.86 -28.28
N LYS A 181 17.46 -65.16 -28.34
CA LYS A 181 18.14 -65.67 -29.55
C LYS A 181 17.69 -67.10 -29.83
#